data_AF-A0A5N5ZJS1-F1
#
_entry.id   AF-A0A5N5ZJS1-F1
#
_cell.length_a   1.000
_cell.length_b   1.000
_cell.length_c   1.000
_cell.angle_alpha   90.00
_cell.angle_beta   90.00
_cell.angle_gamma   90.00
#
_symmetry.space_group_name_H-M   'P 1'
#
loop_
_entity.id
_entity.type
_entity.pdbx_description
1 polymer ?
#
loop_
_entity_poly.entity_id
_entity_poly.type
_entity_poly.pdbx_seq_one_letter_code
_entity_poly.pdbx_strand_id
1 'polypeptide(L)'
;MTEADKLTLLKDLLLTDDRAYAESIHKKIEALEAIINEQKKLSNKVDPIIDERLEEFIEEIPETLGPTITEALAEQIKNSKDQVVEALYPIMGKMIKKYISQEINLLTERINKQLEDSFSAKSWKRKFRSWFGGVREEELLLSQLSSISQVEQVLVVEKNSGVLIGQYAKTETIDKDMVSGMLTAIKSFVEDAFQGKSQNLELIEYELYHIHIQSFVSYYVAVVISGEYNLIFKNKIQDIIFNFTDNFLSLFSDLNEIKEEDITNELEFYFSTNEESL
;
A
#
# COMPACT_ATOMS: atom_id res chain seq x y z
N MET A 1 -77.11 -57.68 -42.13
CA MET A 1 -76.61 -56.38 -41.62
C MET A 1 -77.80 -55.46 -41.47
N THR A 2 -78.07 -55.06 -40.23
CA THR A 2 -79.11 -54.08 -39.89
C THR A 2 -78.68 -52.68 -40.33
N GLU A 3 -79.60 -51.72 -40.47
CA GLU A 3 -79.24 -50.32 -40.79
C GLU A 3 -78.29 -49.71 -39.76
N ALA A 4 -78.40 -50.13 -38.51
CA ALA A 4 -77.47 -49.77 -37.44
C ALA A 4 -76.03 -50.21 -37.73
N ASP A 5 -75.84 -51.40 -38.32
CA ASP A 5 -74.51 -51.92 -38.68
C ASP A 5 -73.87 -51.09 -39.80
N LYS A 6 -74.68 -50.64 -40.79
CA LYS A 6 -74.20 -49.79 -41.90
C LYS A 6 -73.85 -48.38 -41.44
N LEU A 7 -74.65 -47.80 -40.53
CA LEU A 7 -74.38 -46.50 -39.94
C LEU A 7 -73.11 -46.52 -39.09
N THR A 8 -72.89 -47.62 -38.36
CA THR A 8 -71.68 -47.81 -37.54
C THR A 8 -70.44 -47.94 -38.43
N LEU A 9 -70.53 -48.71 -39.53
CA LEU A 9 -69.45 -48.84 -40.51
C LEU A 9 -69.11 -47.51 -41.19
N LEU A 10 -70.13 -46.73 -41.59
CA LEU A 10 -69.95 -45.42 -42.22
C LEU A 10 -69.32 -44.41 -41.24
N LYS A 11 -69.75 -44.45 -39.97
CA LYS A 11 -69.17 -43.62 -38.90
C LYS A 11 -67.71 -43.98 -38.64
N ASP A 12 -67.36 -45.26 -38.68
CA ASP A 12 -65.98 -45.71 -38.50
C ASP A 12 -65.12 -45.28 -39.69
N LEU A 13 -65.61 -45.45 -40.94
CA LEU A 13 -64.89 -45.05 -42.15
C LEU A 13 -64.65 -43.53 -42.23
N LEU A 14 -65.66 -42.71 -41.87
CA LEU A 14 -65.56 -41.26 -41.92
C LEU A 14 -64.71 -40.66 -40.79
N LEU A 15 -64.66 -41.31 -39.62
CA LEU A 15 -63.96 -40.78 -38.44
C LEU A 15 -62.57 -41.41 -38.21
N THR A 16 -62.14 -42.34 -39.06
CA THR A 16 -60.82 -42.99 -38.92
C THR A 16 -59.68 -41.96 -39.01
N ASP A 17 -59.73 -41.07 -40.01
CA ASP A 17 -58.70 -40.05 -40.21
C ASP A 17 -58.69 -39.01 -39.08
N ASP A 18 -59.87 -38.58 -38.62
CA ASP A 18 -60.02 -37.65 -37.49
C ASP A 18 -59.50 -38.25 -36.18
N ARG A 19 -59.76 -39.55 -35.94
CA ARG A 19 -59.23 -40.27 -34.77
C ARG A 19 -57.72 -40.42 -34.85
N ALA A 20 -57.17 -40.75 -36.02
CA ALA A 20 -55.73 -40.85 -36.23
C ALA A 20 -55.05 -39.48 -36.03
N TYR A 21 -55.67 -38.40 -36.50
CA TYR A 21 -55.21 -37.03 -36.27
C TYR A 21 -55.23 -36.65 -34.79
N ALA A 22 -56.35 -36.89 -34.10
CA ALA A 22 -56.49 -36.62 -32.67
C ALA A 22 -55.48 -37.41 -31.83
N GLU A 23 -55.25 -38.68 -32.15
CA GLU A 23 -54.24 -39.52 -31.51
C GLU A 23 -52.82 -38.98 -31.74
N SER A 24 -52.54 -38.45 -32.93
CA SER A 24 -51.24 -37.81 -33.22
C SER A 24 -51.00 -36.55 -32.40
N ILE A 25 -52.05 -35.75 -32.15
CA ILE A 25 -51.97 -34.55 -31.31
C ILE A 25 -51.80 -34.97 -29.85
N HIS A 26 -52.55 -35.96 -29.38
CA HIS A 26 -52.42 -36.48 -28.03
C HIS A 26 -50.99 -36.97 -27.74
N LYS A 27 -50.40 -37.76 -28.65
CA LYS A 27 -49.00 -38.20 -28.54
C LYS A 27 -48.00 -37.04 -28.51
N LYS A 28 -48.23 -35.98 -29.30
CA LYS A 28 -47.39 -34.77 -29.27
C LYS A 28 -47.50 -34.01 -27.95
N ILE A 29 -48.70 -33.94 -27.37
CA ILE A 29 -48.94 -33.30 -26.06
C ILE A 29 -48.26 -34.11 -24.96
N GLU A 30 -48.44 -35.43 -24.91
CA GLU A 30 -47.76 -36.30 -23.93
C GLU A 30 -46.23 -36.17 -24.01
N ALA A 31 -45.68 -36.10 -25.23
CA ALA A 31 -44.24 -35.91 -25.43
C ALA A 31 -43.75 -34.55 -24.90
N LEU A 32 -44.52 -33.47 -25.09
CA LEU A 32 -44.21 -32.15 -24.56
C LEU A 32 -44.34 -32.11 -23.04
N GLU A 33 -45.40 -32.69 -22.47
CA GLU A 33 -45.60 -32.79 -21.03
C GLU A 33 -44.45 -33.57 -20.36
N ALA A 34 -43.99 -34.66 -20.98
CA ALA A 34 -42.84 -35.41 -20.49
C ALA A 34 -41.53 -34.59 -20.51
N ILE A 35 -41.37 -33.67 -21.44
CA ILE A 35 -40.19 -32.77 -21.49
C ILE A 35 -40.28 -31.69 -20.42
N ILE A 36 -41.47 -31.10 -20.21
CA ILE A 36 -41.68 -29.99 -19.26
C ILE A 36 -41.68 -30.49 -17.80
N ASN A 37 -42.31 -31.63 -17.53
CA ASN A 37 -42.46 -32.16 -16.17
C ASN A 37 -41.18 -32.86 -15.66
N GLU A 38 -40.27 -33.24 -16.56
CA GLU A 38 -38.97 -33.79 -16.17
C GLU A 38 -37.90 -32.71 -16.27
N GLN A 39 -37.47 -32.19 -15.11
CA GLN A 39 -36.46 -31.14 -15.00
C GLN A 39 -35.23 -31.40 -15.87
N LYS A 40 -34.72 -32.65 -15.91
CA LYS A 40 -33.54 -33.02 -16.72
C LYS A 40 -33.76 -32.85 -18.22
N LYS A 41 -34.96 -33.17 -18.73
CA LYS A 41 -35.29 -33.02 -20.15
C LYS A 41 -35.50 -31.56 -20.52
N LEU A 42 -36.10 -30.80 -19.61
CA LEU A 42 -36.26 -29.35 -19.75
C LEU A 42 -34.91 -28.63 -19.75
N SER A 43 -34.02 -28.95 -18.81
CA SER A 43 -32.65 -28.39 -18.71
C SER A 43 -31.90 -28.53 -20.03
N ASN A 44 -31.90 -29.72 -20.63
CA ASN A 44 -31.23 -29.97 -21.93
C ASN A 44 -31.72 -29.08 -23.08
N LYS A 45 -32.91 -28.46 -22.97
CA LYS A 45 -33.46 -27.53 -23.96
C LYS A 45 -33.32 -26.07 -23.57
N VAL A 46 -33.29 -25.78 -22.27
CA VAL A 46 -33.24 -24.41 -21.74
C VAL A 46 -31.82 -23.95 -21.48
N ASP A 47 -30.96 -24.83 -20.96
CA ASP A 47 -29.57 -24.50 -20.58
C ASP A 47 -28.79 -23.89 -21.74
N PRO A 48 -28.81 -24.41 -22.99
CA PRO A 48 -28.09 -23.78 -24.09
C PRO A 48 -28.55 -22.34 -24.39
N ILE A 49 -29.83 -22.03 -24.14
CA ILE A 49 -30.39 -20.69 -24.31
C ILE A 49 -29.93 -19.77 -23.18
N ILE A 50 -29.84 -20.29 -21.96
CA ILE A 50 -29.35 -19.54 -20.80
C ILE A 50 -27.85 -19.30 -20.93
N ASP A 51 -27.08 -20.29 -21.37
CA ASP A 51 -25.64 -20.19 -21.59
C ASP A 51 -25.33 -19.12 -22.64
N GLU A 52 -26.01 -19.14 -23.78
CA GLU A 52 -25.89 -18.10 -24.83
C GLU A 52 -26.21 -16.71 -24.28
N ARG A 53 -27.29 -16.57 -23.50
CA ARG A 53 -27.65 -15.28 -22.87
C ARG A 53 -26.67 -14.83 -21.80
N LEU A 54 -26.05 -15.77 -21.09
CA LEU A 54 -25.05 -15.46 -20.09
C LEU A 54 -23.75 -15.01 -20.75
N GLU A 55 -23.35 -15.64 -21.86
CA GLU A 55 -22.21 -15.21 -22.67
C GLU A 55 -22.42 -13.79 -23.22
N GLU A 56 -23.58 -13.51 -23.82
CA GLU A 56 -23.95 -12.16 -24.27
C GLU A 56 -23.92 -11.16 -23.10
N PHE A 57 -24.51 -11.52 -21.96
CA PHE A 57 -24.50 -10.64 -20.78
C PHE A 57 -23.07 -10.34 -20.31
N ILE A 58 -22.19 -11.34 -20.27
CA ILE A 58 -20.78 -11.16 -19.87
C ILE A 58 -20.07 -10.17 -20.79
N GLU A 59 -20.34 -10.20 -22.10
CA GLU A 59 -19.80 -9.23 -23.05
C GLU A 59 -20.34 -7.82 -22.81
N GLU A 60 -21.59 -7.69 -22.37
CA GLU A 60 -22.24 -6.40 -22.07
C GLU A 60 -21.95 -5.85 -20.67
N ILE A 61 -21.36 -6.63 -19.75
CA ILE A 61 -21.04 -6.21 -18.36
C ILE A 61 -20.28 -4.88 -18.32
N PRO A 62 -19.19 -4.66 -19.10
CA PRO A 62 -18.44 -3.42 -19.04
C PRO A 62 -19.29 -2.17 -19.37
N GLU A 63 -20.27 -2.29 -20.27
CA GLU A 63 -21.13 -1.17 -20.66
C GLU A 63 -22.32 -0.99 -19.70
N THR A 64 -22.92 -2.09 -19.25
CA THR A 64 -24.15 -2.06 -18.44
C THR A 64 -23.88 -1.86 -16.95
N LEU A 65 -22.91 -2.59 -16.39
CA LEU A 65 -22.54 -2.55 -14.98
C LEU A 65 -21.31 -1.70 -14.71
N GLY A 66 -20.44 -1.48 -15.70
CA GLY A 66 -19.22 -0.69 -15.55
C GLY A 66 -19.44 0.69 -14.92
N PRO A 67 -20.41 1.51 -15.39
CA PRO A 67 -20.70 2.81 -14.78
C PRO A 67 -21.15 2.69 -13.32
N THR A 68 -22.03 1.74 -13.01
CA THR A 68 -22.53 1.49 -11.66
C THR A 68 -21.42 1.03 -10.71
N ILE A 69 -20.55 0.12 -11.17
CA ILE A 69 -19.38 -0.34 -10.41
C ILE A 69 -18.41 0.83 -10.16
N THR A 70 -18.18 1.66 -11.19
CA THR A 70 -17.29 2.82 -11.08
C THR A 70 -17.83 3.84 -10.08
N GLU A 71 -19.13 4.12 -10.12
CA GLU A 71 -19.79 5.03 -9.18
C GLU A 71 -19.74 4.47 -7.75
N ALA A 72 -20.03 3.18 -7.57
CA ALA A 72 -19.92 2.52 -6.28
C ALA A 72 -18.49 2.57 -5.73
N LEU A 73 -17.48 2.31 -6.56
CA LEU A 73 -16.07 2.42 -6.17
C LEU A 73 -15.69 3.86 -5.83
N ALA A 74 -16.13 4.85 -6.61
CA ALA A 74 -15.88 6.26 -6.33
C ALA A 74 -16.50 6.70 -4.99
N GLU A 75 -17.71 6.22 -4.69
CA GLU A 75 -18.37 6.45 -3.41
C GLU A 75 -17.63 5.75 -2.26
N GLN A 76 -17.18 4.51 -2.44
CA GLN A 76 -16.38 3.81 -1.44
C GLN A 76 -15.05 4.52 -1.18
N ILE A 77 -14.34 5.01 -2.21
CA ILE A 77 -13.11 5.81 -2.03
C ILE A 77 -13.41 7.10 -1.25
N LYS A 78 -14.54 7.75 -1.55
CA LYS A 78 -14.96 8.98 -0.86
C LYS A 78 -15.30 8.73 0.61
N ASN A 79 -15.87 7.57 0.94
CA ASN A 79 -16.32 7.22 2.28
C ASN A 79 -15.21 6.54 3.12
N SER A 80 -14.28 5.84 2.48
CA SER A 80 -13.18 5.08 3.10
C SER A 80 -11.83 5.73 2.81
N LYS A 81 -11.75 7.06 2.97
CA LYS A 81 -10.54 7.85 2.67
C LYS A 81 -9.31 7.34 3.41
N ASP A 82 -9.46 6.94 4.68
CA ASP A 82 -8.32 6.58 5.53
C ASP A 82 -7.66 5.28 5.07
N GLN A 83 -8.43 4.26 4.70
CA GLN A 83 -7.92 2.98 4.16
C GLN A 83 -7.26 3.15 2.78
N VAL A 84 -7.86 4.00 1.92
CA VAL A 84 -7.27 4.31 0.61
C VAL A 84 -5.96 5.09 0.79
N VAL A 85 -5.92 6.03 1.73
CA VAL A 85 -4.71 6.78 2.07
C VAL A 85 -3.64 5.84 2.60
N GLU A 86 -3.96 4.90 3.49
CA GLU A 86 -3.03 3.91 4.03
C GLU A 86 -2.36 3.07 2.93
N ALA A 87 -3.15 2.55 1.98
CA ALA A 87 -2.62 1.79 0.87
C ALA A 87 -1.74 2.64 -0.08
N LEU A 88 -2.05 3.93 -0.22
CA LEU A 88 -1.33 4.83 -1.13
C LEU A 88 -0.12 5.51 -0.48
N TYR A 89 -0.07 5.65 0.84
CA TYR A 89 0.96 6.43 1.53
C TYR A 89 2.39 5.93 1.26
N PRO A 90 2.68 4.61 1.31
CA PRO A 90 4.02 4.09 0.98
C PRO A 90 4.42 4.38 -0.47
N ILE A 91 3.46 4.30 -1.40
CA ILE A 91 3.69 4.56 -2.82
C ILE A 91 3.98 6.05 -3.03
N MET A 92 3.20 6.92 -2.40
CA MET A 92 3.39 8.38 -2.43
C MET A 92 4.74 8.77 -1.84
N GLY A 93 5.12 8.21 -0.69
CA GLY A 93 6.44 8.43 -0.07
C GLY A 93 7.60 8.05 -1.01
N LYS A 94 7.53 6.85 -1.62
CA LYS A 94 8.52 6.39 -2.61
C LYS A 94 8.59 7.31 -3.84
N MET A 95 7.46 7.82 -4.32
CA MET A 95 7.40 8.77 -5.45
C MET A 95 7.99 10.13 -5.09
N ILE A 96 7.63 10.70 -3.94
CA ILE A 96 8.17 11.98 -3.45
C ILE A 96 9.68 11.87 -3.29
N LYS A 97 10.17 10.79 -2.67
CA LYS A 97 11.61 10.51 -2.54
C LYS A 97 12.31 10.52 -3.90
N LYS A 98 11.78 9.77 -4.87
CA LYS A 98 12.34 9.69 -6.23
C LYS A 98 12.40 11.07 -6.91
N TYR A 99 11.34 11.87 -6.76
CA TYR A 99 11.29 13.22 -7.30
C TYR A 99 12.35 14.13 -6.67
N ILE A 100 12.48 14.13 -5.34
CA ILE A 100 13.50 14.92 -4.63
C ILE A 100 14.91 14.50 -5.03
N SER A 101 15.20 13.20 -5.09
CA SER A 101 16.51 12.70 -5.53
C SER A 101 16.85 13.15 -6.94
N GLN A 102 15.88 13.13 -7.85
CA GLN A 102 16.07 13.63 -9.21
C GLN A 102 16.37 15.13 -9.25
N GLU A 103 15.67 15.94 -8.45
CA GLU A 103 15.89 17.38 -8.41
C GLU A 103 17.28 17.72 -7.83
N ILE A 104 17.73 17.00 -6.80
CA ILE A 104 19.09 17.13 -6.24
C ILE A 104 20.15 16.80 -7.30
N ASN A 105 19.95 15.75 -8.10
CA ASN A 105 20.86 15.40 -9.17
C ASN A 105 20.95 16.52 -10.22
N LEU A 106 19.80 17.09 -10.62
CA LEU A 106 19.76 18.22 -11.55
C LEU A 106 20.44 19.47 -10.99
N LEU A 107 20.26 19.76 -9.70
CA LEU A 107 20.97 20.86 -9.01
C LEU A 107 22.48 20.62 -9.00
N THR A 108 22.91 19.40 -8.71
CA THR A 108 24.34 19.00 -8.71
C THR A 108 24.95 19.16 -10.10
N GLU A 109 24.25 18.73 -11.15
CA GLU A 109 24.68 18.96 -12.54
C GLU A 109 24.80 20.44 -12.90
N ARG A 110 23.87 21.29 -12.43
CA ARG A 110 23.93 22.75 -12.65
C ARG A 110 25.12 23.37 -11.93
N ILE A 111 25.38 22.97 -10.68
CA ILE A 111 26.53 23.43 -9.91
C ILE A 111 27.83 23.01 -10.59
N ASN A 112 27.95 21.75 -11.00
CA ASN A 112 29.15 21.25 -11.68
C ASN A 112 29.44 22.01 -12.98
N LYS A 113 28.40 22.28 -13.79
CA LYS A 113 28.55 23.11 -15.01
C LYS A 113 29.01 24.54 -14.69
N GLN A 114 28.43 25.20 -13.68
CA GLN A 114 28.85 26.55 -13.28
C GLN A 114 30.27 26.59 -12.71
N LEU A 115 30.71 25.54 -12.02
CA LEU A 115 32.08 25.40 -11.52
C LEU A 115 33.07 25.16 -12.66
N GLU A 116 32.73 24.33 -13.63
CA GLU A 116 33.56 24.08 -14.83
C GLU A 116 33.77 25.38 -15.63
N ASP A 117 32.74 26.23 -15.73
CA ASP A 117 32.82 27.53 -16.40
C ASP A 117 33.55 28.61 -15.57
N SER A 118 33.48 28.55 -14.23
CA SER A 118 34.07 29.55 -13.32
C SER A 118 35.53 29.25 -12.92
N PHE A 119 35.98 28.01 -13.08
CA PHE A 119 37.35 27.59 -12.78
C PHE A 119 38.13 27.29 -14.06
N SER A 120 38.52 28.36 -14.77
CA SER A 120 39.59 28.24 -15.77
C SER A 120 40.81 27.56 -15.13
N ALA A 121 41.22 26.42 -15.67
CA ALA A 121 42.35 25.59 -15.22
C ALA A 121 43.67 26.37 -15.00
N LYS A 122 43.77 27.62 -15.48
CA LYS A 122 44.87 28.56 -15.21
C LYS A 122 44.88 29.13 -13.78
N SER A 123 43.73 29.30 -13.10
CA SER A 123 43.69 29.88 -11.74
C SER A 123 44.09 28.88 -10.66
N TRP A 124 43.80 27.59 -10.85
CA TRP A 124 44.14 26.54 -9.90
C TRP A 124 45.64 26.19 -9.97
N LYS A 125 46.21 26.11 -11.18
CA LYS A 125 47.66 25.89 -11.39
C LYS A 125 48.56 26.97 -10.77
N ARG A 126 48.01 28.19 -10.58
CA ARG A 126 48.71 29.32 -9.94
C ARG A 126 48.65 29.26 -8.41
N LYS A 127 47.59 28.70 -7.82
CA LYS A 127 47.48 28.44 -6.38
C LYS A 127 48.19 27.16 -5.95
N PHE A 128 48.27 26.15 -6.82
CA PHE A 128 48.90 24.87 -6.51
C PHE A 128 50.44 24.95 -6.46
N ARG A 129 51.05 25.90 -7.19
CA ARG A 129 52.51 26.11 -7.17
C ARG A 129 53.05 26.72 -5.88
N SER A 130 52.21 27.30 -5.00
CA SER A 130 52.61 27.75 -3.67
C SER A 130 52.42 26.68 -2.58
N TRP A 131 51.81 25.54 -2.91
CA TRP A 131 51.44 24.50 -1.93
C TRP A 131 52.33 23.25 -2.00
N PHE A 132 53.32 23.21 -2.89
CA PHE A 132 54.18 22.05 -3.14
C PHE A 132 55.32 21.89 -2.09
N GLY A 133 54.97 21.94 -0.81
CA GLY A 133 55.89 21.78 0.31
C GLY A 133 55.25 21.05 1.50
N GLY A 134 54.97 19.74 1.34
CA GLY A 134 54.35 18.88 2.37
C GLY A 134 52.84 19.13 2.50
N VAL A 135 51.95 18.17 2.74
CA VAL A 135 52.03 16.91 3.50
C VAL A 135 50.88 15.99 3.05
N ARG A 136 51.04 14.67 3.19
CA ARG A 136 50.03 13.61 2.94
C ARG A 136 48.98 13.45 4.08
N GLU A 137 48.63 14.52 4.79
CA GLU A 137 47.81 14.47 6.01
C GLU A 137 46.32 14.77 5.79
N GLU A 138 45.94 15.27 4.61
CA GLU A 138 44.59 15.78 4.35
C GLU A 138 43.56 14.65 4.14
N GLU A 139 43.99 13.47 3.68
CA GLU A 139 43.14 12.28 3.53
C GLU A 139 42.91 11.51 4.85
N LEU A 140 43.70 11.79 5.90
CA LEU A 140 43.57 11.11 7.21
C LEU A 140 42.73 11.92 8.22
N LEU A 141 42.56 13.22 8.01
CA LEU A 141 41.80 14.08 8.91
C LEU A 141 40.29 14.00 8.66
N LEU A 142 39.85 13.66 7.45
CA LEU A 142 38.43 13.49 7.13
C LEU A 142 37.84 12.18 7.68
N SER A 143 38.66 11.14 7.89
CA SER A 143 38.23 9.87 8.49
C SER A 143 38.17 9.89 10.02
N GLN A 144 38.68 10.95 10.67
CA GLN A 144 38.70 11.09 12.15
C GLN A 144 37.72 12.14 12.68
N LEU A 145 37.05 12.89 11.80
CA LEU A 145 36.01 13.87 12.14
C LEU A 145 34.58 13.33 11.99
N SER A 146 34.43 12.09 11.53
CA SER A 146 33.18 11.36 11.63
C SER A 146 32.93 11.04 13.09
N SER A 147 32.23 11.92 13.80
CA SER A 147 31.37 11.46 14.89
C SER A 147 30.50 10.36 14.29
N ILE A 148 30.84 9.09 14.57
CA ILE A 148 30.07 7.93 14.09
C ILE A 148 28.65 8.18 14.58
N SER A 149 27.75 8.50 13.67
CA SER A 149 26.36 8.74 14.03
C SER A 149 25.76 7.42 14.46
N GLN A 150 25.24 7.37 15.69
CA GLN A 150 24.74 6.13 16.27
C GLN A 150 23.28 6.27 16.62
N VAL A 151 22.50 5.23 16.30
CA VAL A 151 21.14 5.10 16.80
C VAL A 151 21.24 4.63 18.25
N GLU A 152 20.82 5.49 19.17
CA GLU A 152 20.86 5.22 20.60
C GLU A 152 19.60 4.51 21.07
N GLN A 153 18.46 4.96 20.53
CA GLN A 153 17.14 4.46 20.89
C GLN A 153 16.15 4.63 19.75
N VAL A 154 15.23 3.69 19.62
CA VAL A 154 14.08 3.73 18.72
C VAL A 154 12.83 3.47 19.54
N LEU A 155 11.81 4.30 19.37
CA LEU A 155 10.53 4.17 20.06
C LEU A 155 9.40 4.14 19.04
N VAL A 156 8.44 3.25 19.25
CA VAL A 156 7.16 3.22 18.53
C VAL A 156 6.10 3.67 19.52
N VAL A 157 5.44 4.79 19.23
CA VAL A 157 4.52 5.46 20.17
C VAL A 157 3.18 5.70 19.53
N GLU A 158 2.09 5.40 20.23
CA GLU A 158 0.73 5.70 19.78
C GLU A 158 0.51 7.21 19.71
N LYS A 159 0.03 7.70 18.56
CA LYS A 159 -0.04 9.13 18.24
C LYS A 159 -1.01 9.91 19.13
N ASN A 160 -2.11 9.28 19.55
CA ASN A 160 -3.18 9.95 20.28
C ASN A 160 -2.97 9.93 21.79
N SER A 161 -2.50 8.82 22.35
CA SER A 161 -2.34 8.64 23.79
C SER A 161 -0.92 8.94 24.30
N GLY A 162 0.09 8.84 23.43
CA GLY A 162 1.50 8.87 23.82
C GLY A 162 1.99 7.57 24.47
N VAL A 163 1.19 6.50 24.43
CA VAL A 163 1.55 5.19 24.98
C VAL A 163 2.68 4.58 24.14
N LEU A 164 3.73 4.13 24.83
CA LEU A 164 4.83 3.40 24.23
C LEU A 164 4.35 1.99 23.83
N ILE A 165 4.45 1.67 22.54
CA ILE A 165 4.03 0.37 21.98
C ILE A 165 5.21 -0.61 21.98
N GLY A 166 6.41 -0.10 21.72
CA GLY A 166 7.65 -0.88 21.74
C GLY A 166 8.87 0.00 21.61
N GLN A 167 10.02 -0.52 22.00
CA GLN A 167 11.28 0.21 21.94
C GLN A 167 12.47 -0.69 21.67
N TYR A 168 13.53 -0.10 21.14
CA TYR A 168 14.85 -0.68 21.05
C TYR A 168 15.85 0.34 21.59
N ALA A 169 16.75 -0.06 22.48
CA ALA A 169 17.79 0.80 23.02
C ALA A 169 19.11 0.04 23.11
N LYS A 170 20.19 0.66 22.63
CA LYS A 170 21.53 0.05 22.68
C LYS A 170 22.13 0.10 24.10
N THR A 171 21.77 1.14 24.84
CA THR A 171 22.08 1.28 26.26
C THR A 171 20.84 1.76 27.01
N GLU A 172 20.59 1.26 28.22
CA GLU A 172 19.50 1.75 29.10
C GLU A 172 19.83 3.10 29.75
N THR A 173 20.46 4.01 29.00
CA THR A 173 20.84 5.34 29.51
C THR A 173 19.66 6.32 29.49
N ILE A 174 18.63 6.02 28.69
CA ILE A 174 17.48 6.87 28.46
C ILE A 174 16.22 6.17 28.98
N ASP A 175 15.52 6.81 29.92
CA ASP A 175 14.27 6.29 30.49
C ASP A 175 13.15 6.33 29.45
N LYS A 176 12.58 5.16 29.16
CA LYS A 176 11.58 4.94 28.11
C LYS A 176 10.27 5.69 28.35
N ASP A 177 9.80 5.70 29.60
CA ASP A 177 8.52 6.30 29.97
C ASP A 177 8.65 7.82 29.96
N MET A 178 9.80 8.33 30.41
CA MET A 178 10.10 9.75 30.38
C MET A 178 10.25 10.28 28.96
N VAL A 179 10.94 9.56 28.06
CA VAL A 179 11.13 10.00 26.67
C VAL A 179 9.84 9.91 25.86
N SER A 180 9.04 8.85 26.02
CA SER A 180 7.73 8.77 25.35
C SER A 180 6.80 9.91 25.79
N GLY A 181 6.75 10.20 27.10
CA GLY A 181 5.97 11.30 27.64
C GLY A 181 6.46 12.67 27.16
N MET A 182 7.77 12.90 27.14
CA MET A 182 8.38 14.12 26.63
C MET A 182 8.07 14.34 25.15
N LEU A 183 8.26 13.32 24.30
CA LEU A 183 8.03 13.43 22.86
C LEU A 183 6.57 13.71 22.54
N THR A 184 5.65 13.05 23.24
CA THR A 184 4.22 13.29 23.11
C THR A 184 3.88 14.73 23.50
N ALA A 185 4.40 15.21 24.64
CA ALA A 185 4.15 16.57 25.11
C ALA A 185 4.69 17.64 24.16
N ILE A 186 5.93 17.48 23.67
CA ILE A 186 6.53 18.41 22.70
C ILE A 186 5.74 18.40 21.40
N LYS A 187 5.42 17.22 20.88
CA LYS A 187 4.68 17.08 19.61
C LYS A 187 3.30 17.73 19.71
N SER A 188 2.52 17.42 20.74
CA SER A 188 1.20 18.02 20.96
C SER A 188 1.29 19.54 21.14
N PHE A 189 2.25 20.03 21.92
CA PHE A 189 2.43 21.47 22.14
C PHE A 189 2.78 22.21 20.84
N VAL A 190 3.67 21.65 20.02
CA VAL A 190 4.05 22.23 18.73
C VAL A 190 2.86 22.20 17.76
N GLU A 191 2.17 21.07 17.63
CA GLU A 191 1.02 20.95 16.72
C GLU A 191 -0.16 21.84 17.14
N ASP A 192 -0.39 22.05 18.43
CA ASP A 192 -1.40 22.98 18.94
C ASP A 192 -1.02 24.45 18.71
N ALA A 193 0.28 24.79 18.85
CA ALA A 193 0.78 26.14 18.65
C ALA A 193 0.70 26.58 17.17
N PHE A 194 0.93 25.64 16.26
CA PHE A 194 0.88 25.88 14.82
C PHE A 194 -0.47 25.38 14.27
N GLN A 195 -1.48 26.26 14.18
CA GLN A 195 -2.86 25.99 13.73
C GLN A 195 -3.02 25.47 12.27
N GLY A 196 -1.95 24.97 11.64
CA GLY A 196 -1.94 24.39 10.31
C GLY A 196 -2.20 22.88 10.35
N LYS A 197 -3.36 22.45 9.85
CA LYS A 197 -3.88 21.06 9.87
C LYS A 197 -3.05 19.99 9.11
N SER A 198 -1.75 20.19 8.89
CA SER A 198 -0.94 19.24 8.11
C SER A 198 0.56 19.30 8.37
N GLN A 199 1.02 19.92 9.45
CA GLN A 199 2.44 19.95 9.80
C GLN A 199 2.69 19.01 10.99
N ASN A 200 3.60 18.06 10.83
CA ASN A 200 4.04 17.19 11.90
C ASN A 200 5.45 17.62 12.34
N LEU A 201 5.75 17.46 13.62
CA LEU A 201 7.13 17.57 14.11
C LEU A 201 7.98 16.42 13.57
N GLU A 202 9.02 16.71 12.80
CA GLU A 202 9.88 15.70 12.14
C GLU A 202 11.28 15.56 12.75
N LEU A 203 11.78 16.60 13.42
CA LEU A 203 13.12 16.64 13.98
C LEU A 203 13.16 17.51 15.23
N ILE A 204 13.78 16.99 16.28
CA ILE A 204 14.15 17.75 17.49
C ILE A 204 15.68 17.69 17.61
N GLU A 205 16.32 18.84 17.78
CA GLU A 205 17.77 18.94 17.93
C GLU A 205 18.12 19.37 19.36
N TYR A 206 18.99 18.61 20.02
CA TYR A 206 19.49 18.89 21.37
C TYR A 206 20.98 18.59 21.47
N GLU A 207 21.81 19.62 21.42
CA GLU A 207 23.28 19.52 21.45
C GLU A 207 23.83 18.55 20.39
N LEU A 208 24.31 17.38 20.82
CA LEU A 208 24.86 16.33 19.95
C LEU A 208 23.84 15.22 19.64
N TYR A 209 22.61 15.37 20.12
CA TYR A 209 21.52 14.43 19.91
C TYR A 209 20.49 15.01 18.95
N HIS A 210 19.97 14.15 18.08
CA HIS A 210 18.91 14.41 17.14
C HIS A 210 17.82 13.39 17.35
N ILE A 211 16.57 13.82 17.45
CA ILE A 211 15.41 12.93 17.51
C ILE A 211 14.65 13.07 16.20
N HIS A 212 14.84 12.10 15.32
CA HIS A 212 14.06 12.02 14.08
C HIS A 212 12.70 11.40 14.36
N ILE A 213 11.62 12.07 13.98
CA ILE A 213 10.25 11.63 14.21
C ILE A 213 9.59 11.38 12.86
N GLN A 214 9.25 10.12 12.59
CA GLN A 214 8.48 9.73 11.42
C GLN A 214 7.03 9.46 11.84
N SER A 215 6.14 10.37 11.49
CA SER A 215 4.71 10.26 11.82
C SER A 215 3.96 9.35 10.85
N PHE A 216 3.10 8.49 11.39
CA PHE A 216 2.09 7.69 10.69
C PHE A 216 0.68 8.13 11.14
N VAL A 217 -0.34 7.38 10.74
CA VAL A 217 -1.75 7.73 11.04
C VAL A 217 -2.07 7.51 12.52
N SER A 218 -1.81 6.30 13.04
CA SER A 218 -2.13 5.90 14.42
C SER A 218 -0.94 5.93 15.37
N TYR A 219 0.29 5.96 14.86
CA TYR A 219 1.52 5.95 15.66
C TYR A 219 2.60 6.84 15.03
N TYR A 220 3.73 6.98 15.70
CA TYR A 220 4.95 7.53 15.14
C TYR A 220 6.17 6.73 15.61
N VAL A 221 7.22 6.76 14.81
CA VAL A 221 8.53 6.19 15.17
C VAL A 221 9.49 7.34 15.48
N ALA A 222 10.07 7.33 16.67
CA ALA A 222 11.09 8.27 17.10
C ALA A 222 12.44 7.57 17.19
N VAL A 223 13.45 8.10 16.48
CA VAL A 223 14.82 7.58 16.48
C VAL A 223 15.73 8.63 17.11
N VAL A 224 16.30 8.29 18.26
CA VAL A 224 17.31 9.08 18.97
C VAL A 224 18.68 8.75 18.39
N ILE A 225 19.37 9.78 17.91
CA ILE A 225 20.61 9.67 17.17
C ILE A 225 21.64 10.55 17.87
N SER A 226 22.80 10.00 18.21
CA SER A 226 23.97 10.78 18.63
C SER A 226 24.87 11.06 17.42
N GLY A 227 25.53 12.21 17.37
CA GLY A 227 26.46 12.57 16.29
C GLY A 227 25.82 13.35 15.14
N GLU A 228 26.40 13.25 13.94
CA GLU A 228 26.01 14.08 12.80
C GLU A 228 24.74 13.55 12.11
N TYR A 229 23.69 14.37 12.02
CA TYR A 229 22.47 14.02 11.30
C TYR A 229 22.43 14.68 9.91
N ASN A 230 23.12 14.06 8.95
CA ASN A 230 23.13 14.53 7.55
C ASN A 230 22.04 13.87 6.69
N LEU A 231 21.85 14.38 5.47
CA LEU A 231 20.81 13.89 4.56
C LEU A 231 20.97 12.41 4.18
N ILE A 232 22.20 11.91 4.09
CA ILE A 232 22.46 10.50 3.78
C ILE A 232 21.99 9.62 4.92
N PHE A 233 22.35 9.98 6.16
CA PHE A 233 21.91 9.27 7.36
C PHE A 233 20.40 9.35 7.55
N LYS A 234 19.79 10.54 7.36
CA LYS A 234 18.33 10.71 7.36
C LYS A 234 17.65 9.73 6.41
N ASN A 235 18.10 9.65 5.16
CA ASN A 235 17.51 8.75 4.17
C ASN A 235 17.64 7.28 4.55
N LYS A 236 18.79 6.85 5.11
CA LYS A 236 18.98 5.48 5.61
C LYS A 236 18.01 5.16 6.74
N ILE A 237 17.88 6.05 7.74
CA ILE A 237 16.95 5.86 8.86
C ILE A 237 15.51 5.76 8.36
N GLN A 238 15.10 6.63 7.43
CA GLN A 238 13.77 6.55 6.84
C GLN A 238 13.54 5.22 6.11
N ASP A 239 14.52 4.73 5.37
CA ASP A 239 14.41 3.43 4.68
C ASP A 239 14.29 2.27 5.67
N ILE A 240 15.04 2.29 6.79
CA ILE A 240 14.92 1.29 7.86
C ILE A 240 13.52 1.32 8.48
N ILE A 241 13.02 2.52 8.84
CA ILE A 241 11.67 2.70 9.41
C ILE A 241 10.59 2.20 8.45
N PHE A 242 10.69 2.52 7.16
CA PHE A 242 9.72 2.08 6.16
C PHE A 242 9.77 0.57 5.96
N ASN A 243 10.95 -0.05 5.89
CA ASN A 243 11.07 -1.50 5.76
C ASN A 243 10.50 -2.23 6.99
N PHE A 244 10.80 -1.74 8.19
CA PHE A 244 10.21 -2.25 9.43
C PHE A 244 8.68 -2.14 9.41
N THR A 245 8.15 -0.99 9.00
CA THR A 245 6.70 -0.78 8.92
C THR A 245 6.04 -1.67 7.87
N ASP A 246 6.57 -1.70 6.64
CA ASP A 246 6.01 -2.45 5.52
C ASP A 246 6.04 -3.96 5.80
N ASN A 247 7.11 -4.48 6.41
CA ASN A 247 7.29 -5.93 6.58
C ASN A 247 6.71 -6.49 7.88
N PHE A 248 6.49 -5.65 8.90
CA PHE A 248 6.02 -6.11 10.20
C PHE A 248 4.74 -5.42 10.63
N LEU A 249 4.75 -4.10 10.83
CA LEU A 249 3.58 -3.40 11.39
C LEU A 249 2.37 -3.39 10.46
N SER A 250 2.57 -3.36 9.14
CA SER A 250 1.47 -3.39 8.16
C SER A 250 0.68 -4.70 8.14
N LEU A 251 1.20 -5.76 8.78
CA LEU A 251 0.54 -7.06 8.87
C LEU A 251 -0.60 -7.08 9.90
N PHE A 252 -0.70 -6.04 10.74
CA PHE A 252 -1.65 -5.97 11.85
C PHE A 252 -2.61 -4.80 11.67
N SER A 253 -3.92 -5.05 11.88
CA SER A 253 -4.95 -4.01 11.80
C SER A 253 -5.07 -3.19 13.08
N ASP A 254 -4.66 -3.74 14.23
CA ASP A 254 -4.58 -3.05 15.51
C ASP A 254 -3.21 -3.35 16.15
N LEU A 255 -2.47 -2.29 16.46
CA LEU A 255 -1.14 -2.38 17.07
C LEU A 255 -1.18 -2.91 18.51
N ASN A 256 -2.34 -2.82 19.18
CA ASN A 256 -2.53 -3.34 20.53
C ASN A 256 -2.58 -4.89 20.57
N GLU A 257 -2.74 -5.55 19.42
CA GLU A 257 -2.71 -7.01 19.33
C GLU A 257 -1.28 -7.58 19.37
N ILE A 258 -0.28 -6.72 19.11
CA ILE A 258 1.13 -7.10 19.08
C ILE A 258 1.71 -6.99 20.48
N LYS A 259 2.51 -7.99 20.90
CA LYS A 259 3.24 -7.89 22.17
C LYS A 259 4.40 -6.92 22.02
N GLU A 260 4.65 -6.11 23.06
CA GLU A 260 5.79 -5.18 23.14
C GLU A 260 7.13 -5.89 22.81
N GLU A 261 7.28 -7.14 23.26
CA GLU A 261 8.46 -7.98 23.01
C GLU A 261 8.67 -8.29 21.53
N ASP A 262 7.60 -8.57 20.77
CA ASP A 262 7.68 -8.87 19.34
C ASP A 262 8.12 -7.63 18.54
N ILE A 263 7.57 -6.46 18.88
CA ILE A 263 7.98 -5.17 18.29
C ILE A 263 9.45 -4.87 18.61
N THR A 264 9.85 -5.10 19.86
CA THR A 264 11.22 -4.86 20.33
C THR A 264 12.23 -5.71 19.56
N ASN A 265 11.94 -7.01 19.36
CA ASN A 265 12.79 -7.93 18.63
C ASN A 265 12.93 -7.53 17.14
N GLU A 266 11.84 -7.10 16.51
CA GLU A 266 11.88 -6.63 15.13
C GLU A 266 12.62 -5.29 15.00
N LEU A 267 12.39 -4.34 15.90
CA LEU A 267 13.18 -3.10 15.95
C LEU A 267 14.68 -3.41 16.10
N GLU A 268 15.04 -4.32 17.00
CA GLU A 268 16.42 -4.77 17.14
C GLU A 268 16.95 -5.36 15.84
N PHE A 269 16.21 -6.26 15.18
CA PHE A 269 16.64 -6.83 13.90
C PHE A 269 16.91 -5.76 12.83
N TYR A 270 15.99 -4.81 12.65
CA TYR A 270 16.10 -3.77 11.63
C TYR A 270 17.17 -2.73 11.93
N PHE A 271 17.35 -2.34 13.19
CA PHE A 271 18.30 -1.28 13.56
C PHE A 271 19.70 -1.81 13.90
N SER A 272 19.84 -3.05 14.39
CA SER A 272 21.15 -3.67 14.66
C SER A 272 21.82 -4.23 13.39
N THR A 273 21.07 -4.88 12.50
CA THR A 273 21.63 -5.50 11.27
C THR A 273 22.13 -4.46 10.28
N ASN A 274 21.58 -3.24 10.33
CA ASN A 274 21.97 -2.15 9.46
C ASN A 274 23.05 -1.23 10.06
N GLU A 275 23.58 -1.51 11.27
CA GLU A 275 24.60 -0.66 11.91
C GLU A 275 25.91 -0.58 11.13
N GLU A 276 26.36 -1.68 10.50
CA GLU A 276 27.58 -1.66 9.67
C GLU A 276 27.42 -0.80 8.40
N SER A 277 26.18 -0.51 8.04
CA SER A 277 25.83 0.31 6.88
C SER A 277 25.49 1.76 7.23
N LEU A 278 25.41 2.13 8.52
CA LEU A 278 25.01 3.45 9.00
C LEU A 278 26.19 4.42 9.04
#